data_AF-A0A539D8H3-F1
#
_entry.id   AF-A0A539D8H3-F1
#
_cell.length_a   1.000
_cell.length_b   1.000
_cell.length_c   1.000
_cell.angle_alpha   90.00
_cell.angle_beta   90.00
_cell.angle_gamma   90.00
#
_symmetry.space_group_name_H-M   'P 1'
#
loop_
_entity.id
_entity.type
_entity.pdbx_description
1 polymer ?
#
loop_
_entity_poly.entity_id
_entity_poly.type
_entity_poly.pdbx_seq_one_letter_code
_entity_poly.pdbx_strand_id
1 'polypeptide(L)'
;MTDLLDDRLVDAASAPDVRKAVAAILGDSFGAARARIARRLDAGGEGVEVARLYSAAADDLLNALWRFTTETLYPAANPSEAERLSLIAVGGYGRGVLAPHSDLDLLFLRPWKPIPRTEQVIEFMLYVLWDLGVKVGQSARSVDECLALSKSDMTVRTALLEARPLAGDERLATDFITRFRALVVKSDPRPFIAAKLEERDVRHQKSGAVRYRAT
;
A
#
# COMPACT_ATOMS: atom_id res chain seq x y z
N MET A 1 -7.96 -19.99 5.51
CA MET A 1 -8.92 -18.93 5.11
C MET A 1 -8.44 -18.22 3.86
N THR A 2 -7.13 -17.99 3.72
CA THR A 2 -6.48 -17.49 2.50
C THR A 2 -6.76 -18.37 1.27
N ASP A 3 -6.63 -19.70 1.38
CA ASP A 3 -6.84 -20.62 0.25
C ASP A 3 -8.24 -20.50 -0.37
N LEU A 4 -9.28 -20.38 0.44
CA LEU A 4 -10.66 -20.26 -0.05
C LEU A 4 -10.97 -18.88 -0.68
N LEU A 5 -10.22 -17.84 -0.30
CA LEU A 5 -10.31 -16.54 -0.98
C LEU A 5 -9.60 -16.61 -2.33
N ASP A 6 -8.39 -17.17 -2.35
CA ASP A 6 -7.58 -17.30 -3.55
C ASP A 6 -8.29 -18.18 -4.60
N ASP A 7 -8.92 -19.29 -4.20
CA ASP A 7 -9.73 -20.13 -5.09
C ASP A 7 -10.87 -19.35 -5.77
N ARG A 8 -11.63 -18.57 -4.98
CA ARG A 8 -12.72 -17.73 -5.51
C ARG A 8 -12.21 -16.68 -6.50
N LEU A 9 -11.03 -16.12 -6.25
CA LEU A 9 -10.41 -15.16 -7.16
C LEU A 9 -9.99 -15.84 -8.46
N VAL A 10 -9.36 -17.02 -8.38
CA VAL A 10 -9.00 -17.80 -9.57
C VAL A 10 -10.23 -18.14 -10.42
N ASP A 11 -11.33 -18.58 -9.81
CA ASP A 11 -12.59 -18.81 -10.52
C ASP A 11 -13.11 -17.54 -11.22
N ALA A 12 -12.94 -16.37 -10.59
CA ALA A 12 -13.35 -15.09 -11.14
C ALA A 12 -12.58 -14.69 -12.42
N ALA A 13 -11.43 -15.31 -12.72
CA ALA A 13 -10.70 -15.09 -13.97
C ALA A 13 -11.51 -15.47 -15.22
N SER A 14 -12.50 -16.36 -15.07
CA SER A 14 -13.40 -16.77 -16.17
C SER A 14 -14.65 -15.89 -16.30
N ALA A 15 -14.82 -14.86 -15.45
CA ALA A 15 -15.99 -14.00 -15.49
C ALA A 15 -15.97 -13.07 -16.73
N PRO A 16 -17.14 -12.70 -17.28
CA PRO A 16 -17.22 -11.75 -18.41
C PRO A 16 -16.60 -10.38 -18.09
N ASP A 17 -16.69 -9.95 -16.83
CA ASP A 17 -16.01 -8.78 -16.29
C ASP A 17 -15.21 -9.22 -15.05
N VAL A 18 -13.97 -9.66 -15.31
CA VAL A 18 -13.04 -10.15 -14.29
C VAL A 18 -12.81 -9.12 -13.20
N ARG A 19 -12.61 -7.85 -13.58
CA ARG A 19 -12.33 -6.76 -12.64
C ARG A 19 -13.48 -6.58 -11.65
N LYS A 20 -14.72 -6.50 -12.15
CA LYS A 20 -15.91 -6.35 -11.31
C LYS A 20 -16.12 -7.56 -10.40
N ALA A 21 -15.89 -8.78 -10.91
CA ALA A 21 -16.01 -10.00 -10.12
C ALA A 21 -14.99 -10.04 -8.96
N VAL A 22 -13.74 -9.70 -9.25
CA VAL A 22 -12.65 -9.62 -8.26
C VAL A 22 -12.94 -8.54 -7.21
N ALA A 23 -13.37 -7.35 -7.65
CA ALA A 23 -13.77 -6.27 -6.73
C ALA A 23 -14.92 -6.70 -5.81
N ALA A 24 -15.93 -7.42 -6.30
CA ALA A 24 -16.99 -7.93 -5.44
C ALA A 24 -16.47 -8.90 -4.37
N ILE A 25 -15.66 -9.89 -4.76
CA ILE A 25 -15.10 -10.91 -3.85
C ILE A 25 -14.22 -10.27 -2.77
N LEU A 26 -13.30 -9.39 -3.18
CA LEU A 26 -12.41 -8.69 -2.27
C LEU A 26 -13.17 -7.70 -1.37
N GLY A 27 -14.20 -7.05 -1.91
CA GLY A 27 -15.05 -6.11 -1.18
C GLY A 27 -15.81 -6.79 -0.05
N ASP A 28 -16.37 -7.98 -0.29
CA ASP A 28 -17.03 -8.78 0.73
C ASP A 28 -16.04 -9.17 1.86
N SER A 29 -14.87 -9.70 1.48
CA SER A 29 -13.85 -10.14 2.42
C SER A 29 -13.32 -8.99 3.28
N PHE A 30 -12.91 -7.90 2.62
CA PHE A 30 -12.35 -6.72 3.28
C PHE A 30 -13.39 -5.97 4.11
N GLY A 31 -14.62 -5.84 3.61
CA GLY A 31 -15.75 -5.27 4.35
C GLY A 31 -16.07 -6.05 5.62
N ALA A 32 -16.11 -7.40 5.53
CA ALA A 32 -16.33 -8.25 6.69
C ALA A 32 -15.20 -8.13 7.72
N ALA A 33 -13.94 -8.05 7.28
CA ALA A 33 -12.80 -7.81 8.16
C ALA A 33 -12.91 -6.47 8.88
N ARG A 34 -13.14 -5.38 8.14
CA ARG A 34 -13.32 -4.03 8.71
C ARG A 34 -14.47 -3.96 9.70
N ALA A 35 -15.59 -4.64 9.43
CA ALA A 35 -16.73 -4.69 10.35
C ALA A 35 -16.40 -5.42 11.65
N ARG A 36 -15.61 -6.50 11.61
CA ARG A 36 -15.12 -7.18 12.83
C ARG A 36 -14.21 -6.27 13.65
N ILE A 37 -13.30 -5.56 12.99
CA ILE A 37 -12.35 -4.65 13.64
C ILE A 37 -13.08 -3.46 14.25
N ALA A 38 -14.05 -2.88 13.55
CA ALA A 38 -14.88 -1.79 14.06
C ALA A 38 -15.60 -2.18 15.35
N ARG A 39 -16.22 -3.37 15.40
CA ARG A 39 -16.86 -3.87 16.63
C ARG A 39 -15.88 -4.00 17.81
N ARG A 40 -14.62 -4.34 17.54
CA ARG A 40 -13.58 -4.40 18.58
C ARG A 40 -13.22 -3.01 19.10
N LEU A 41 -13.18 -2.00 18.22
CA LEU A 41 -13.00 -0.61 18.62
C LEU A 41 -14.17 -0.12 19.47
N ASP A 42 -15.40 -0.39 19.03
CA ASP A 42 -16.62 0.01 19.75
C ASP A 42 -16.74 -0.64 21.13
N ALA A 43 -16.18 -1.86 21.29
CA ALA A 43 -16.09 -2.57 22.56
C ALA A 43 -14.97 -2.05 23.49
N GLY A 44 -14.30 -0.94 23.15
CA GLY A 44 -13.23 -0.34 23.95
C GLY A 44 -11.84 -0.91 23.71
N GLY A 45 -11.61 -1.54 22.54
CA GLY A 45 -10.27 -2.01 22.14
C GLY A 45 -9.24 -0.88 22.07
N GLU A 46 -7.98 -1.20 22.33
CA GLU A 46 -6.90 -0.21 22.32
C GLU A 46 -6.66 0.33 20.90
N GLY A 47 -6.61 1.66 20.76
CA GLY A 47 -6.59 2.31 19.44
C GLY A 47 -5.41 1.89 18.55
N VAL A 48 -4.23 1.65 19.12
CA VAL A 48 -3.05 1.18 18.36
C VAL A 48 -3.24 -0.26 17.89
N GLU A 49 -3.81 -1.13 18.72
CA GLU A 49 -4.12 -2.51 18.33
C GLU A 49 -5.13 -2.53 17.18
N VAL A 50 -6.21 -1.75 17.29
CA VAL A 50 -7.22 -1.61 16.24
C VAL A 50 -6.59 -1.10 14.94
N ALA A 51 -5.70 -0.10 15.01
CA ALA A 51 -5.04 0.44 13.83
C ALA A 51 -4.13 -0.59 13.13
N ARG A 52 -3.47 -1.46 13.90
CA ARG A 52 -2.70 -2.59 13.36
C ARG A 52 -3.60 -3.63 12.71
N LEU A 53 -4.76 -3.91 13.27
CA LEU A 53 -5.73 -4.82 12.67
C LEU A 53 -6.27 -4.29 11.33
N TYR A 54 -6.54 -2.99 11.23
CA TYR A 54 -6.90 -2.38 9.93
C TYR A 54 -5.76 -2.49 8.91
N SER A 55 -4.51 -2.27 9.34
CA SER A 55 -3.35 -2.47 8.48
C SER A 55 -3.21 -3.91 8.00
N ALA A 56 -3.38 -4.89 8.90
CA ALA A 56 -3.30 -6.30 8.54
C ALA A 56 -4.41 -6.70 7.55
N ALA A 57 -5.64 -6.22 7.73
CA ALA A 57 -6.72 -6.46 6.79
C ALA A 57 -6.46 -5.85 5.39
N ALA A 58 -5.80 -4.69 5.33
CA ALA A 58 -5.37 -4.09 4.07
C ALA A 58 -4.21 -4.88 3.42
N ASP A 59 -3.27 -5.36 4.23
CA ASP A 59 -2.18 -6.22 3.75
C ASP A 59 -2.74 -7.52 3.14
N ASP A 60 -3.70 -8.17 3.81
CA ASP A 60 -4.36 -9.38 3.31
C ASP A 60 -5.06 -9.14 1.97
N LEU A 61 -5.82 -8.04 1.87
CA LEU A 61 -6.48 -7.59 0.64
C LEU A 61 -5.47 -7.41 -0.51
N LEU A 62 -4.40 -6.65 -0.26
CA LEU A 62 -3.41 -6.32 -1.29
C LEU A 62 -2.58 -7.53 -1.70
N ASN A 63 -2.26 -8.42 -0.77
CA ASN A 63 -1.54 -9.66 -1.07
C ASN A 63 -2.39 -10.63 -1.90
N ALA A 64 -3.68 -10.79 -1.59
CA ALA A 64 -4.58 -11.61 -2.39
C ALA A 64 -4.75 -11.02 -3.81
N LEU A 65 -4.96 -9.71 -3.90
CA LEU A 65 -5.06 -9.01 -5.19
C LEU A 65 -3.75 -9.11 -5.99
N TRP A 66 -2.61 -8.97 -5.34
CA TRP A 66 -1.30 -9.13 -5.97
C TRP A 66 -1.14 -10.53 -6.57
N ARG A 67 -1.29 -11.59 -5.75
CA ARG A 67 -1.15 -12.99 -6.20
C ARG A 67 -2.05 -13.26 -7.39
N PHE A 68 -3.34 -12.97 -7.28
CA PHE A 68 -4.28 -13.15 -8.38
C PHE A 68 -3.84 -12.40 -9.66
N THR A 69 -3.43 -11.14 -9.53
CA THR A 69 -3.04 -10.33 -10.69
C THR A 69 -1.76 -10.86 -11.35
N THR A 70 -0.74 -11.23 -10.56
CA THR A 70 0.58 -11.61 -11.08
C THR A 70 0.74 -13.09 -11.40
N GLU A 71 -0.11 -13.95 -10.85
CA GLU A 71 -0.03 -15.41 -11.01
C GLU A 71 -1.16 -15.94 -11.90
N THR A 72 -2.33 -15.28 -11.92
CA THR A 72 -3.49 -15.72 -12.71
C THR A 72 -3.69 -14.90 -13.98
N LEU A 73 -3.81 -13.57 -13.87
CA LEU A 73 -4.15 -12.72 -15.04
C LEU A 73 -2.96 -12.40 -15.93
N TYR A 74 -1.86 -12.02 -15.30
CA TYR A 74 -0.62 -11.70 -15.99
C TYR A 74 0.46 -12.59 -15.41
N PRO A 75 0.54 -13.89 -15.74
CA PRO A 75 1.63 -14.75 -15.29
C PRO A 75 2.95 -14.40 -16.00
N ALA A 76 4.07 -14.43 -15.29
CA ALA A 76 5.40 -14.47 -15.88
C ALA A 76 6.16 -15.65 -15.30
N ALA A 77 6.19 -16.76 -16.04
CA ALA A 77 6.82 -18.00 -15.58
C ALA A 77 8.34 -17.86 -15.36
N ASN A 78 8.99 -16.97 -16.11
CA ASN A 78 10.41 -16.64 -15.94
C ASN A 78 10.61 -15.13 -16.18
N PRO A 79 10.28 -14.28 -15.20
CA PRO A 79 10.33 -12.84 -15.39
C PRO A 79 11.77 -12.40 -15.65
N SER A 80 11.96 -11.65 -16.72
CA SER A 80 13.20 -10.93 -16.96
C SER A 80 13.44 -9.91 -15.84
N GLU A 81 14.68 -9.42 -15.71
CA GLU A 81 15.01 -8.35 -14.76
C GLU A 81 14.07 -7.14 -14.91
N ALA A 82 13.66 -6.79 -16.14
CA ALA A 82 12.78 -5.64 -16.38
C ALA A 82 11.32 -5.87 -15.93
N GLU A 83 10.90 -7.13 -15.79
CA GLU A 83 9.54 -7.53 -15.38
C GLU A 83 9.37 -7.66 -13.87
N ARG A 84 10.45 -7.52 -13.11
CA ARG A 84 10.37 -7.50 -11.65
C ARG A 84 9.60 -6.28 -11.19
N LEU A 85 8.75 -6.50 -10.19
CA LEU A 85 7.90 -5.49 -9.58
C LEU A 85 7.76 -5.82 -8.10
N SER A 86 7.79 -4.81 -7.24
CA SER A 86 7.51 -4.96 -5.82
C SER A 86 6.44 -3.98 -5.38
N LEU A 87 5.47 -4.44 -4.61
CA LEU A 87 4.49 -3.61 -3.94
C LEU A 87 4.99 -3.26 -2.54
N ILE A 88 5.07 -1.97 -2.25
CA ILE A 88 5.59 -1.44 -0.99
C ILE A 88 4.56 -0.49 -0.38
N ALA A 89 4.19 -0.69 0.87
CA ALA A 89 3.46 0.30 1.65
C ALA A 89 4.42 1.40 2.11
N VAL A 90 4.01 2.66 2.00
CA VAL A 90 4.81 3.82 2.42
C VAL A 90 4.01 4.71 3.38
N GLY A 91 4.64 5.74 3.95
CA GLY A 91 3.96 6.71 4.79
C GLY A 91 3.30 6.08 6.04
N GLY A 92 2.09 6.54 6.38
CA GLY A 92 1.36 6.03 7.55
C GLY A 92 1.04 4.54 7.46
N TYR A 93 0.70 4.05 6.27
CA TYR A 93 0.40 2.65 6.03
C TYR A 93 1.64 1.76 6.16
N GLY A 94 2.79 2.25 5.70
CA GLY A 94 4.09 1.59 5.85
C GLY A 94 4.43 1.24 7.29
N ARG A 95 4.05 2.08 8.26
CA ARG A 95 4.22 1.84 9.71
C ARG A 95 3.37 0.72 10.30
N GLY A 96 2.48 0.12 9.51
CA GLY A 96 1.59 -0.94 9.98
C GLY A 96 0.44 -0.42 10.86
N VAL A 97 0.08 0.85 10.74
CA VAL A 97 -1.02 1.47 11.51
C VAL A 97 -1.92 2.28 10.58
N LEU A 98 -3.18 1.86 10.45
CA LEU A 98 -4.19 2.55 9.65
C LEU A 98 -5.37 2.98 10.52
N ALA A 99 -5.85 4.21 10.34
CA ALA A 99 -7.15 4.60 10.85
C ALA A 99 -8.26 4.00 9.95
N PRO A 100 -9.52 3.86 10.43
CA PRO A 100 -10.61 3.21 9.69
C PRO A 100 -10.89 3.74 8.27
N HIS A 101 -10.49 4.99 7.99
CA HIS A 101 -10.71 5.69 6.73
C HIS A 101 -9.42 6.29 6.15
N SER A 102 -8.25 5.83 6.62
CA SER A 102 -6.96 6.23 6.07
C SER A 102 -6.78 5.74 4.64
N ASP A 103 -6.07 6.53 3.84
CA ASP A 103 -5.67 6.16 2.49
C ASP A 103 -4.62 5.04 2.54
N LEU A 104 -4.59 4.19 1.51
CA LEU A 104 -3.53 3.21 1.29
C LEU A 104 -2.44 3.85 0.43
N ASP A 105 -1.31 4.19 1.03
CA ASP A 105 -0.15 4.75 0.31
C ASP A 105 0.75 3.63 -0.22
N LEU A 106 0.75 3.45 -1.54
CA LEU A 106 1.41 2.37 -2.27
C LEU A 106 2.53 2.90 -3.19
N LEU A 107 3.64 2.20 -3.17
CA LEU A 107 4.74 2.33 -4.13
C LEU A 107 4.86 1.03 -4.93
N PHE A 108 4.64 1.13 -6.23
CA PHE A 108 4.98 0.09 -7.20
C PHE A 108 6.42 0.31 -7.66
N LEU A 109 7.34 -0.46 -7.06
CA LEU A 109 8.77 -0.34 -7.30
C LEU A 109 9.18 -1.19 -8.50
N ARG A 110 9.82 -0.57 -9.49
CA ARG A 110 10.40 -1.21 -10.68
C ARG A 110 11.93 -1.11 -10.67
N PRO A 111 12.66 -1.99 -11.36
CA PRO A 111 14.11 -1.89 -11.44
C PRO A 111 14.56 -0.79 -12.42
N TRP A 112 13.79 -0.56 -13.48
CA TRP A 112 14.11 0.44 -14.51
C TRP A 112 12.84 1.07 -15.10
N LYS A 113 12.84 1.38 -16.40
CA LYS A 113 11.74 1.93 -17.21
C LYS A 113 10.48 1.06 -17.13
N PRO A 114 9.28 1.67 -17.27
CA PRO A 114 8.05 0.91 -17.27
C PRO A 114 8.00 0.04 -18.52
N ILE A 115 7.36 -1.13 -18.38
CA ILE A 115 7.11 -2.05 -19.48
C ILE A 115 5.64 -2.48 -19.47
N PRO A 116 5.10 -2.97 -20.61
CA PRO A 116 3.65 -3.22 -20.74
C PRO A 116 3.09 -4.14 -19.65
N ARG A 117 3.80 -5.22 -19.30
CA ARG A 117 3.36 -6.15 -18.25
C ARG A 117 3.21 -5.46 -16.89
N THR A 118 4.22 -4.68 -16.48
CA THR A 118 4.19 -3.98 -15.19
C THR A 118 3.07 -2.94 -15.16
N GLU A 119 2.82 -2.26 -16.29
CA GLU A 119 1.73 -1.30 -16.41
C GLU A 119 0.36 -1.99 -16.28
N GLN A 120 0.17 -3.14 -16.94
CA GLN A 120 -1.06 -3.94 -16.82
C GLN A 120 -1.34 -4.39 -15.39
N VAL A 121 -0.31 -4.89 -14.68
CA VAL A 121 -0.45 -5.30 -13.28
C VAL A 121 -0.85 -4.10 -12.41
N ILE A 122 -0.14 -2.97 -12.54
CA ILE A 122 -0.39 -1.77 -11.73
C ILE A 122 -1.80 -1.23 -12.01
N GLU A 123 -2.17 -1.08 -13.28
CA GLU A 123 -3.49 -0.57 -13.69
C GLU A 123 -4.62 -1.46 -13.18
N PHE A 124 -4.52 -2.78 -13.37
CA PHE A 124 -5.55 -3.70 -12.90
C PHE A 124 -5.75 -3.59 -11.38
N MET A 125 -4.66 -3.60 -10.62
CA MET A 125 -4.72 -3.46 -9.16
C MET A 125 -5.36 -2.13 -8.75
N LEU A 126 -4.96 -1.01 -9.35
CA LEU A 126 -5.50 0.31 -9.04
C LEU A 126 -6.99 0.40 -9.36
N TYR A 127 -7.43 -0.10 -10.52
CA TYR A 127 -8.83 -0.07 -10.89
C TYR A 127 -9.71 -0.92 -9.95
N VAL A 128 -9.24 -2.10 -9.52
CA VAL A 128 -9.94 -2.90 -8.51
C VAL A 128 -10.05 -2.13 -7.20
N LEU A 129 -8.97 -1.51 -6.72
CA LEU A 129 -9.00 -0.74 -5.47
C LEU A 129 -9.95 0.46 -5.54
N TRP A 130 -10.05 1.11 -6.70
CA TRP A 130 -11.00 2.21 -6.92
C TRP A 130 -12.45 1.72 -7.00
N ASP A 131 -12.70 0.57 -7.64
CA ASP A 131 -14.03 -0.04 -7.68
C ASP A 131 -14.51 -0.46 -6.27
N LEU A 132 -13.57 -0.80 -5.37
CA LEU A 132 -13.82 -1.05 -3.95
C LEU A 132 -14.12 0.23 -3.14
N GLY A 133 -13.93 1.41 -3.74
CA GLY A 133 -14.04 2.70 -3.06
C GLY A 133 -12.91 2.98 -2.07
N VAL A 134 -11.79 2.26 -2.16
CA VAL A 134 -10.61 2.50 -1.32
C VAL A 134 -9.88 3.73 -1.85
N LYS A 135 -9.53 4.65 -0.96
CA LYS A 135 -8.67 5.77 -1.29
C LYS A 135 -7.23 5.30 -1.35
N VAL A 136 -6.58 5.51 -2.48
CA VAL A 136 -5.21 5.03 -2.74
C VAL A 136 -4.32 6.20 -3.12
N GLY A 137 -3.29 6.46 -2.32
CA GLY A 137 -2.13 7.23 -2.74
C GLY A 137 -1.18 6.30 -3.47
N GLN A 138 -0.84 6.56 -4.73
CA GLN A 138 0.00 5.64 -5.51
C GLN A 138 1.18 6.33 -6.18
N SER A 139 2.28 5.61 -6.34
CA SER A 139 3.35 5.98 -7.26
C SER A 139 3.99 4.74 -7.87
N ALA A 140 4.41 4.83 -9.14
CA ALA A 140 5.16 3.78 -9.83
C ALA A 140 6.53 4.30 -10.26
N ARG A 141 7.59 3.84 -9.59
CA ARG A 141 8.93 4.44 -9.71
C ARG A 141 10.04 3.41 -9.72
N SER A 142 11.15 3.75 -10.37
CA SER A 142 12.39 2.99 -10.23
C SER A 142 13.09 3.27 -8.89
N VAL A 143 14.03 2.41 -8.51
CA VAL A 143 14.92 2.67 -7.36
C VAL A 143 15.60 4.03 -7.50
N ASP A 144 16.18 4.30 -8.66
CA ASP A 144 16.91 5.55 -8.92
C ASP A 144 16.00 6.78 -8.89
N GLU A 145 14.77 6.68 -9.42
CA GLU A 145 13.76 7.73 -9.34
C GLU A 145 13.37 8.02 -7.88
N CYS A 146 13.18 6.98 -7.06
CA CYS A 146 12.88 7.15 -5.62
C CYS A 146 14.03 7.86 -4.90
N LEU A 147 15.27 7.45 -5.15
CA LEU A 147 16.45 8.06 -4.54
C LEU A 147 16.63 9.51 -4.99
N ALA A 148 16.44 9.81 -6.28
CA ALA A 148 16.54 11.16 -6.82
C ALA A 148 15.48 12.08 -6.19
N LEU A 149 14.20 11.69 -6.22
CA LEU A 149 13.11 12.49 -5.65
C LEU A 149 13.28 12.71 -4.15
N SER A 150 13.77 11.71 -3.42
CA SER A 150 14.02 11.86 -1.98
C SER A 150 15.08 12.90 -1.62
N LYS A 151 15.91 13.33 -2.57
CA LYS A 151 16.90 14.41 -2.33
C LYS A 151 16.28 15.80 -2.45
N SER A 152 15.29 15.95 -3.34
CA SER A 152 14.66 17.24 -3.65
C SER A 152 13.31 17.45 -2.98
N ASP A 153 12.64 16.38 -2.54
CA ASP A 153 11.31 16.41 -1.94
C ASP A 153 11.32 15.72 -0.57
N MET A 154 11.13 16.53 0.47
CA MET A 154 11.10 16.06 1.86
C MET A 154 9.84 15.25 2.18
N THR A 155 8.71 15.53 1.54
CA THR A 155 7.47 14.75 1.71
C THR A 155 7.68 13.34 1.17
N VAL A 156 8.29 13.21 -0.01
CA VAL A 156 8.66 11.89 -0.55
C VAL A 156 9.66 11.19 0.36
N ARG A 157 10.72 11.88 0.79
CA ARG A 157 11.73 11.29 1.69
C ARG A 157 11.10 10.76 2.99
N THR A 158 10.20 11.53 3.60
CA THR A 158 9.56 11.15 4.86
C THR A 158 8.58 9.98 4.69
N ALA A 159 7.91 9.86 3.54
CA ALA A 159 7.06 8.71 3.23
C ALA A 159 7.87 7.43 3.00
N LEU A 160 9.00 7.52 2.29
CA LEU A 160 9.86 6.38 1.95
C LEU A 160 10.61 5.79 3.16
N LEU A 161 10.77 6.54 4.26
CA LEU A 161 11.36 6.02 5.50
C LEU A 161 10.56 4.89 6.12
N GLU A 162 9.25 4.92 5.93
CA GLU A 162 8.32 3.92 6.43
C GLU A 162 8.08 2.81 5.41
N ALA A 163 8.94 2.69 4.38
CA ALA A 163 8.79 1.67 3.34
C ALA A 163 8.75 0.25 3.94
N ARG A 164 7.63 -0.43 3.72
CA ARG A 164 7.37 -1.80 4.16
C ARG A 164 6.97 -2.65 2.96
N PRO A 165 7.82 -3.60 2.51
CA PRO A 165 7.47 -4.50 1.44
C PRO A 165 6.20 -5.29 1.78
N LEU A 166 5.27 -5.37 0.82
CA LEU A 166 4.04 -6.15 0.94
C LEU A 166 4.11 -7.42 0.10
N ALA A 167 4.47 -7.27 -1.19
CA ALA A 167 4.48 -8.38 -2.15
C ALA A 167 5.46 -8.11 -3.31
N GLY A 168 5.75 -9.14 -4.11
CA GLY A 168 6.60 -9.05 -5.30
C GLY A 168 8.08 -9.36 -5.05
N ASP A 169 8.96 -8.76 -5.84
CA ASP A 169 10.39 -9.09 -5.80
C ASP A 169 11.08 -8.56 -4.54
N GLU A 170 11.47 -9.47 -3.63
CA GLU A 170 12.08 -9.11 -2.35
C GLU A 170 13.48 -8.51 -2.52
N ARG A 171 14.23 -8.93 -3.54
CA ARG A 171 15.59 -8.43 -3.80
C ARG A 171 15.55 -6.97 -4.23
N LEU A 172 14.60 -6.61 -5.10
CA LEU A 172 14.36 -5.25 -5.56
C LEU A 172 13.95 -4.34 -4.39
N ALA A 173 13.03 -4.79 -3.54
CA ALA A 173 12.62 -4.06 -2.35
C ALA A 173 13.78 -3.86 -1.36
N THR A 174 14.59 -4.91 -1.14
CA THR A 174 15.76 -4.89 -0.26
C THR A 174 16.85 -3.95 -0.78
N ASP A 175 17.13 -3.96 -2.10
CA ASP A 175 18.08 -3.02 -2.73
C ASP A 175 17.64 -1.58 -2.49
N PHE A 176 16.38 -1.28 -2.78
CA PHE A 176 15.81 0.05 -2.56
C PHE A 176 15.96 0.50 -1.10
N ILE A 177 15.51 -0.31 -0.13
CA ILE A 177 15.57 0.04 1.29
C ILE A 177 17.01 0.27 1.74
N THR A 178 17.94 -0.60 1.30
CA THR A 178 19.36 -0.50 1.65
C THR A 178 19.98 0.79 1.12
N ARG A 179 19.80 1.07 -0.18
CA ARG A 179 20.33 2.27 -0.82
C ARG A 179 19.71 3.55 -0.27
N PHE A 180 18.40 3.52 0.02
CA PHE A 180 17.69 4.66 0.62
C PHE A 180 18.19 4.95 2.04
N ARG A 181 18.34 3.94 2.90
CA ARG A 181 18.90 4.11 4.24
C ARG A 181 20.31 4.69 4.20
N ALA A 182 21.17 4.20 3.30
CA ALA A 182 22.52 4.73 3.13
C ALA A 182 22.53 6.21 2.69
N LEU A 183 21.57 6.62 1.87
CA LEU A 183 21.38 8.02 1.46
C LEU A 183 20.92 8.90 2.62
N VAL A 184 19.97 8.43 3.43
CA VAL A 184 19.44 9.17 4.58
C VAL A 184 20.50 9.35 5.66
N VAL A 185 21.27 8.31 5.99
CA VAL A 185 22.33 8.37 7.02
C VAL A 185 23.42 9.40 6.67
N LYS A 186 23.70 9.60 5.38
CA LYS A 186 24.68 10.60 4.90
C LYS A 186 24.11 12.02 4.82
N SER A 187 22.80 12.20 5.01
CA SER A 187 22.12 13.49 4.88
C SER A 187 22.01 14.22 6.23
N ASP A 188 21.93 15.55 6.20
CA ASP A 188 21.63 16.36 7.40
C ASP A 188 20.22 16.02 7.94
N PRO A 189 20.08 15.65 9.24
CA PRO A 189 18.79 15.32 9.83
C PRO A 189 17.91 16.54 10.15
N ARG A 190 18.45 17.77 10.19
CA ARG A 190 17.68 18.96 10.62
C ARG A 190 16.48 19.28 9.73
N PRO A 191 16.59 19.31 8.38
CA PRO A 191 15.44 19.51 7.51
C PRO A 191 14.37 18.42 7.66
N PHE A 192 14.78 17.20 8.00
CA PHE A 192 13.88 16.08 8.24
C PHE A 192 13.09 16.23 9.55
N ILE A 193 13.75 16.59 10.65
CA ILE A 193 13.09 16.85 11.94
C ILE A 193 12.08 18.00 11.78
N ALA A 194 12.48 19.08 11.10
CA ALA A 194 11.59 20.21 10.82
C ALA A 194 10.34 19.78 10.04
N ALA A 195 10.51 19.02 8.95
CA ALA A 195 9.37 18.54 8.17
C ALA A 195 8.45 17.58 8.93
N LYS A 196 8.99 16.72 9.80
CA LYS A 196 8.17 15.84 10.65
C LYS A 196 7.39 16.62 11.72
N LEU A 197 7.99 17.67 12.28
CA LEU A 197 7.29 18.58 13.18
C LEU A 197 6.18 19.34 12.45
N GLU A 198 6.45 19.84 11.25
CA GLU A 198 5.45 20.53 10.43
C GLU A 198 4.31 19.60 10.00
N GLU A 199 4.60 18.37 9.56
CA GLU A 199 3.60 17.35 9.24
C GLU A 199 2.69 17.05 10.45
N ARG A 200 3.29 16.96 11.65
CA ARG A 200 2.56 16.79 12.91
C ARG A 200 1.69 18.02 13.21
N ASP A 201 2.22 19.22 13.05
CA ASP A 201 1.52 20.46 13.38
C ASP A 201 0.35 20.74 12.43
N VAL A 202 0.50 20.44 11.13
CA VAL A 202 -0.59 20.46 10.14
C VAL A 202 -1.69 19.45 10.48
N ARG A 203 -1.33 18.24 10.96
CA ARG A 203 -2.32 17.28 11.45
C ARG A 203 -3.03 17.77 12.71
N HIS A 204 -2.31 18.39 13.66
CA HIS A 204 -2.92 18.96 14.86
C HIS A 204 -3.91 20.09 14.53
N GLN A 205 -3.60 20.94 13.54
CA GLN A 205 -4.53 21.98 13.07
C GLN A 205 -5.79 21.40 12.41
N LYS A 206 -5.68 20.31 11.65
CA LYS A 206 -6.84 19.62 11.05
C LYS A 206 -7.68 18.87 12.08
N SER A 207 -7.07 18.28 13.11
CA SER A 207 -7.79 17.63 14.22
C SER A 207 -8.51 18.62 15.15
N GLY A 208 -8.02 19.85 15.29
CA GLY A 208 -8.69 20.92 16.05
C GLY A 208 -9.99 21.43 15.44
N ALA A 209 -10.27 21.13 14.17
CA ALA A 209 -11.48 21.54 13.46
C ALA A 209 -12.63 20.52 13.56
N VAL A 210 -12.40 19.30 14.06
CA VAL A 210 -13.46 18.31 14.30
C VAL A 210 -13.97 18.46 15.73
N ARG A 211 -14.79 19.50 15.94
CA ARG A 211 -15.62 19.59 17.14
C ARG A 211 -16.64 18.45 17.07
N TYR A 212 -16.46 17.43 17.91
CA TYR A 212 -17.49 16.43 18.19
C TYR A 212 -18.79 17.17 18.53
N ARG A 213 -19.74 17.18 17.60
CA ARG A 213 -21.13 17.52 17.89
C ARG A 213 -21.82 16.19 18.15
N ALA A 214 -21.62 15.66 19.36
CA ALA A 214 -22.51 14.67 19.92
C ALA A 214 -23.81 15.40 20.27
N THR A 215 -24.85 15.13 19.49
CA THR A 215 -26.26 15.33 19.83
C THR A 215 -27.00 14.13 19.32
#